data_AF-A0A661Y2R7-F1
#
_entry.id   AF-A0A661Y2R7-F1
#
_cell.length_a   1.000
_cell.length_b   1.000
_cell.length_c   1.000
_cell.angle_alpha   90.00
_cell.angle_beta   90.00
_cell.angle_gamma   90.00
#
_symmetry.space_group_name_H-M   'P 1'
#
loop_
_entity.id
_entity.type
_entity.pdbx_description
1 polymer ?
#
loop_
_entity_poly.entity_id
_entity_poly.type
_entity_poly.pdbx_seq_one_letter_code
_entity_poly.pdbx_strand_id
1 'polypeptide(L)'
;MTEHIAQQCSNSFIEGNVLITGGGAHNTFLTDRIKDLSTNHIIIPYKTLVDYKEALIFAYLGYLRINQKNNTLSSVTGAQKAHSSGGVYLP
;
A
#
# COMPACT_ATOMS: atom_id res chain seq x y z
N MET A 1 6.91 9.26 19.82
CA MET A 1 7.18 8.71 18.47
C MET A 1 5.90 8.18 17.82
N THR A 2 5.21 7.19 18.40
CA THR A 2 3.97 6.62 17.84
C THR A 2 2.88 7.68 17.58
N GLU A 3 2.67 8.61 18.51
CA GLU A 3 1.71 9.70 18.34
C GLU A 3 2.02 10.58 17.12
N HIS A 4 3.30 10.91 16.92
CA HIS A 4 3.73 11.70 15.78
C HIS A 4 3.47 10.95 14.46
N ILE A 5 3.75 9.64 14.41
CA ILE A 5 3.43 8.79 13.26
C ILE A 5 1.91 8.81 12.99
N ALA A 6 1.09 8.61 14.02
CA ALA A 6 -0.36 8.61 13.89
C ALA A 6 -0.89 9.94 13.33
N GLN A 7 -0.38 11.08 13.82
CA GLN A 7 -0.73 12.41 13.32
C GLN A 7 -0.32 12.60 11.86
N GLN A 8 0.90 12.24 11.48
CA GLN A 8 1.37 12.39 10.11
C GLN A 8 0.56 11.53 9.14
N CYS A 9 0.27 10.27 9.50
CA CYS A 9 -0.58 9.40 8.71
C CYS A 9 -1.98 10.03 8.54
N SER A 10 -2.63 10.41 9.65
CA SER A 10 -3.99 10.95 9.64
C SER A 10 -4.12 12.23 8.81
N ASN A 11 -3.11 13.10 8.83
CA ASN A 11 -3.07 14.33 8.04
C ASN A 11 -2.82 14.09 6.53
N SER A 12 -2.25 12.93 6.17
CA SER A 12 -1.90 12.60 4.77
C SER A 12 -3.02 11.90 4.00
N PHE A 13 -4.03 11.39 4.70
CA PHE A 13 -5.11 10.64 4.07
C PHE A 13 -6.09 11.55 3.34
N ILE A 14 -6.52 11.10 2.17
CA ILE A 14 -7.65 11.67 1.44
C ILE A 14 -8.94 11.08 2.05
N GLU A 15 -10.01 11.88 2.09
CA GLU A 15 -11.31 11.46 2.64
C GLU A 15 -11.80 10.13 2.02
N GLY A 16 -12.10 9.15 2.87
CA GLY A 16 -12.64 7.86 2.48
C GLY A 16 -12.25 6.70 3.39
N ASN A 17 -12.16 5.51 2.79
CA ASN A 17 -11.75 4.28 3.45
C ASN A 17 -10.23 4.12 3.41
N VAL A 18 -9.60 3.88 4.56
CA VAL A 18 -8.15 3.66 4.67
C VAL A 18 -7.89 2.23 5.11
N LEU A 19 -7.19 1.46 4.28
CA LEU A 19 -6.78 0.09 4.59
C LEU A 19 -5.35 0.08 5.13
N ILE A 20 -5.16 -0.41 6.37
CA ILE A 20 -3.84 -0.52 6.99
C ILE A 20 -3.30 -1.96 6.83
N THR A 21 -2.10 -2.10 6.27
CA THR A 21 -1.41 -3.38 6.05
C THR A 21 0.06 -3.29 6.50
N GLY A 22 0.78 -4.42 6.51
CA GLY A 22 2.19 -4.48 6.95
C GLY A 22 2.34 -4.50 8.46
N GLY A 23 3.58 -4.50 8.96
CA GLY A 23 3.89 -4.66 10.39
C GLY A 23 3.19 -3.64 11.30
N GLY A 24 2.98 -2.41 10.83
CA GLY A 24 2.29 -1.35 11.58
C GLY A 24 0.83 -1.66 11.90
N ALA A 25 0.15 -2.50 11.10
CA ALA A 25 -1.23 -2.91 11.34
C ALA A 25 -1.39 -3.77 12.61
N HIS A 26 -0.31 -4.44 13.06
CA HIS A 26 -0.30 -5.27 14.28
C HIS A 26 -0.04 -4.45 15.55
N ASN A 27 0.36 -3.18 15.42
CA ASN A 27 0.51 -2.29 16.55
C ASN A 27 -0.85 -1.67 16.87
N THR A 28 -1.61 -2.34 17.75
CA THR A 28 -2.97 -1.90 18.12
C THR A 28 -2.99 -0.47 18.61
N PHE A 29 -2.04 -0.09 19.47
CA PHE A 29 -1.92 1.28 19.97
C PHE A 29 -1.75 2.30 18.83
N LEU A 30 -0.84 2.06 17.88
CA LEU A 30 -0.68 2.94 16.71
C LEU A 30 -1.98 3.03 15.89
N THR A 31 -2.61 1.89 15.59
CA THR A 31 -3.84 1.87 14.80
C THR A 31 -5.00 2.58 15.49
N ASP A 32 -5.08 2.50 16.81
CA ASP A 32 -6.11 3.18 17.59
C ASP A 32 -5.85 4.69 17.65
N ARG A 33 -4.59 5.12 17.79
CA ARG A 33 -4.23 6.55 17.65
C ARG A 33 -4.57 7.10 16.27
N ILE A 34 -4.38 6.33 15.19
CA ILE A 34 -4.78 6.75 13.84
C ILE A 34 -6.31 6.87 13.73
N LYS A 35 -7.07 5.95 14.33
CA LYS A 35 -8.55 6.04 14.37
C LYS A 35 -9.03 7.27 15.14
N ASP A 36 -8.39 7.58 16.26
CA ASP A 36 -8.77 8.74 17.08
C ASP A 36 -8.49 10.08 16.37
N LEU A 37 -7.42 10.14 15.58
CA LEU A 37 -6.95 11.37 14.93
C LEU A 37 -7.51 11.57 13.52
N SER A 38 -8.03 10.53 12.87
CA SER A 38 -8.53 10.60 11.49
C SER A 38 -10.05 10.62 11.45
N THR A 39 -10.62 11.42 10.55
CA THR A 39 -12.07 11.38 10.23
C THR A 39 -12.41 10.26 9.25
N ASN A 40 -11.40 9.55 8.72
CA ASN A 40 -11.56 8.49 7.74
C ASN A 40 -12.03 7.19 8.38
N HIS A 41 -12.67 6.33 7.57
CA HIS A 41 -13.02 4.99 8.00
C HIS A 41 -11.80 4.07 7.89
N ILE A 42 -11.18 3.81 9.05
CA ILE A 42 -9.98 2.98 9.16
C ILE A 42 -10.35 1.50 9.21
N ILE A 43 -9.82 0.72 8.27
CA ILE A 43 -10.08 -0.71 8.10
C ILE A 43 -8.76 -1.49 8.22
N ILE A 44 -8.73 -2.48 9.11
CA ILE A 44 -7.67 -3.49 9.13
C ILE A 44 -8.23 -4.75 8.46
N PRO A 45 -7.71 -5.15 7.28
CA PRO A 45 -8.23 -6.31 6.56
C PRO A 45 -7.78 -7.64 7.21
N TYR A 46 -8.19 -8.76 6.60
CA TYR A 46 -7.81 -10.09 7.05
C TYR A 46 -6.28 -10.31 7.03
N LYS A 47 -5.79 -11.15 7.96
CA LYS A 47 -4.36 -11.36 8.25
C LYS A 47 -3.51 -11.63 7.01
N THR A 48 -3.97 -12.48 6.09
CA THR A 48 -3.22 -12.80 4.87
C THR A 48 -2.95 -11.56 4.02
N LEU A 49 -3.92 -10.64 3.90
CA LEU A 49 -3.69 -9.39 3.17
C LEU A 49 -2.78 -8.44 3.94
N VAL A 50 -2.93 -8.36 5.27
CA VAL A 50 -2.05 -7.53 6.11
C VAL A 50 -0.59 -7.94 5.95
N ASP A 51 -0.32 -9.24 6.02
CA ASP A 51 1.05 -9.76 6.10
C ASP A 51 1.73 -9.90 4.73
N TYR A 52 0.97 -10.17 3.66
CA TYR A 52 1.53 -10.59 2.38
C TYR A 52 1.17 -9.70 1.19
N LYS A 53 0.54 -8.54 1.40
CA LYS A 53 0.16 -7.62 0.30
C LYS A 53 1.32 -7.35 -0.67
N GLU A 54 2.51 -7.05 -0.16
CA GLU A 54 3.65 -6.69 -1.02
C GLU A 54 4.10 -7.89 -1.87
N ALA A 55 4.18 -9.09 -1.30
CA ALA A 55 4.49 -10.31 -2.04
C ALA A 55 3.44 -10.60 -3.13
N LEU A 56 2.15 -10.46 -2.81
CA LEU A 56 1.06 -10.62 -3.77
C LEU A 56 1.15 -9.60 -4.92
N ILE A 57 1.46 -8.33 -4.59
CA ILE A 57 1.64 -7.29 -5.59
C ILE A 57 2.87 -7.57 -6.46
N PHE A 58 4.01 -8.00 -5.90
CA PHE A 58 5.18 -8.37 -6.71
C PHE A 58 4.88 -9.53 -7.67
N ALA A 59 4.16 -10.56 -7.21
CA ALA A 59 3.72 -11.66 -8.08
C ALA A 59 2.83 -11.15 -9.23
N TYR A 60 1.88 -10.27 -8.92
CA TYR A 60 1.00 -9.66 -9.93
C TYR A 60 1.76 -8.76 -10.92
N LEU A 61 2.71 -7.94 -10.44
CA LEU A 61 3.57 -7.10 -11.30
C LEU A 61 4.41 -7.97 -12.25
N GLY A 62 4.92 -9.11 -11.79
CA GLY A 62 5.63 -10.09 -12.61
C GLY A 62 4.74 -10.73 -13.68
N TYR A 63 3.52 -11.13 -13.30
CA TYR A 63 2.52 -11.63 -14.25
C TYR A 63 2.21 -10.60 -15.35
N LEU A 64 1.98 -9.34 -14.98
CA LEU A 64 1.74 -8.27 -15.95
C LEU A 64 2.95 -8.05 -16.87
N ARG A 65 4.18 -8.12 -16.34
CA ARG A 65 5.41 -7.99 -17.12
C ARG A 65 5.53 -9.07 -18.20
N ILE A 66 5.31 -10.34 -17.85
CA ILE A 66 5.38 -11.46 -18.81
C ILE A 66 4.32 -11.31 -19.91
N ASN A 67 3.17 -10.72 -19.58
CA ASN A 67 2.10 -10.44 -20.52
C ASN A 67 2.23 -9.07 -21.23
N GLN A 68 3.37 -8.38 -21.10
CA GLN A 68 3.65 -7.06 -21.69
C GLN A 68 2.61 -5.99 -21.34
N LYS A 69 1.92 -6.14 -20.21
CA LYS A 69 0.95 -5.17 -19.70
C LYS A 69 1.64 -4.10 -18.85
N ASN A 70 1.09 -2.89 -18.86
CA ASN A 70 1.55 -1.81 -17.99
C ASN A 70 1.35 -2.22 -16.53
N ASN A 71 2.42 -2.12 -15.75
CA ASN A 71 2.44 -2.44 -14.33
C ASN A 71 2.99 -1.27 -13.49
N THR A 72 3.45 -0.21 -14.15
CA THR A 72 3.90 1.05 -13.54
C THR A 72 3.09 2.19 -14.15
N LEU A 73 2.31 2.88 -13.32
CA LEU A 73 1.40 3.96 -13.75
C LEU A 73 2.09 5.33 -13.65
N SER A 74 1.96 6.14 -14.69
CA SER A 74 2.47 7.53 -14.70
C SER A 74 1.79 8.41 -13.65
N SER A 75 0.49 8.19 -13.40
CA SER A 75 -0.29 8.93 -12.40
C SER A 75 0.21 8.77 -10.97
N VAL A 76 0.95 7.70 -10.68
CA VAL A 76 1.51 7.41 -9.34
C VAL A 76 2.98 7.79 -9.26
N THR A 77 3.74 7.56 -10.33
CA THR A 77 5.20 7.72 -10.35
C THR A 77 5.69 9.08 -10.82
N GLY A 78 4.82 9.86 -11.47
CA GLY A 78 5.22 11.11 -12.15
C GLY A 78 5.96 10.90 -13.48
N ALA A 79 6.10 9.65 -13.96
CA ALA A 79 6.69 9.37 -15.27
C ALA A 79 5.84 9.94 -16.41
N GLN A 80 6.44 10.29 -17.55
CA GLN A 80 5.72 10.83 -18.71
C GLN A 80 4.65 9.87 -19.27
N LYS A 81 4.88 8.55 -19.17
CA LYS A 81 3.96 7.52 -19.63
C LYS A 81 3.98 6.30 -18.72
N ALA A 82 2.82 5.64 -18.60
CA ALA A 82 2.73 4.32 -18.02
C ALA A 82 3.50 3.32 -18.89
N HIS A 83 4.12 2.31 -18.28
CA HIS A 83 4.90 1.31 -18.99
C HIS A 83 4.93 -0.04 -18.27
N SER A 84 5.35 -1.07 -19.00
CA SER A 84 5.63 -2.40 -18.47
C SER A 84 7.07 -2.44 -17.95
N SER A 85 7.25 -2.38 -16.64
CA SER A 85 8.55 -2.38 -15.97
C SER A 85 8.96 -3.77 -15.47
N GLY A 86 10.25 -3.95 -15.16
CA GLY A 86 10.86 -5.20 -14.72
C GLY A 86 11.68 -5.92 -15.81
N GLY A 87 12.40 -6.98 -15.42
CA GLY A 87 13.19 -7.83 -16.32
C GLY A 87 12.70 -9.28 -16.27
N VAL A 88 12.81 -10.00 -17.40
CA VAL A 88 12.62 -11.45 -17.44
C VAL A 88 14.00 -12.07 -17.57
N TYR A 89 14.41 -12.82 -16.55
CA TYR A 89 15.65 -13.59 -16.57
C TYR A 89 15.30 -15.03 -16.94
N LEU A 90 15.83 -15.49 -18.07
CA LEU A 90 15.69 -16.87 -18.52
C LEU A 90 16.83 -17.71 -17.91
N PRO A 91 16.57 -18.99 -17.57
CA PRO A 91 17.59 -19.89 -17.06
C PRO A 91 18.74 -20.11 -18.04
#